data_AF-A0A3G3GV34-F1
#
_entry.id   AF-A0A3G3GV34-F1
#
_cell.length_a   1.000
_cell.length_b   1.000
_cell.length_c   1.000
_cell.angle_alpha   90.00
_cell.angle_beta   90.00
_cell.angle_gamma   90.00
#
_symmetry.space_group_name_H-M   'P 1'
#
loop_
_entity.id
_entity.type
_entity.pdbx_description
1 polymer ?
#
loop_
_entity_poly.entity_id
_entity_poly.type
_entity_poly.pdbx_seq_one_letter_code
_entity_poly.pdbx_strand_id
1 'polypeptide(L)'
;MPPYYDIYGLSRQRDKRTIEKFLNYFSIREKIENREGQEIAVYKNEKYNTEETWTAISTLTEVIDFGLENKNFGFAFYIGDNLKEGINHIILKFTFDGKIIFGISVKENKIDDNGNLIDNYGKALEIEKKIAELTNSTKTSIQFEYAPSDDEEEFDNDIEMWRNMNEEKLKK
;
A
#
# COMPACT_ATOMS: atom_id res chain seq x y z
N MET A 1 -12.22 -16.00 1.37
CA MET A 1 -11.12 -15.61 0.46
C MET A 1 -9.83 -16.01 1.16
N PRO A 2 -8.79 -16.54 0.50
CA PRO A 2 -7.55 -16.80 1.21
C PRO A 2 -6.99 -15.45 1.71
N PRO A 3 -6.52 -15.39 2.96
CA PRO A 3 -5.99 -14.16 3.56
C PRO A 3 -4.82 -13.58 2.75
N TYR A 4 -4.55 -12.29 2.89
CA TYR A 4 -3.41 -11.60 2.29
C TYR A 4 -2.40 -11.17 3.36
N TYR A 5 -1.13 -11.21 2.98
CA TYR A 5 -0.11 -10.37 3.61
C TYR A 5 -0.17 -9.00 2.94
N ASP A 6 -0.48 -7.97 3.72
CA ASP A 6 -0.40 -6.57 3.32
C ASP A 6 0.90 -6.00 3.86
N ILE A 7 1.83 -5.69 2.95
CA ILE A 7 3.16 -5.20 3.28
C ILE A 7 3.19 -3.70 3.05
N TYR A 8 3.48 -2.93 4.08
CA TYR A 8 3.49 -1.48 4.06
C TYR A 8 4.86 -0.88 4.36
N GLY A 9 5.17 0.22 3.70
CA GLY A 9 6.32 1.07 4.01
C GLY A 9 5.93 2.54 4.08
N LEU A 10 6.04 3.14 5.25
CA LEU A 10 5.83 4.58 5.46
C LEU A 10 7.05 5.37 5.00
N SER A 11 6.85 6.35 4.12
CA SER A 11 7.90 7.21 3.60
C SER A 11 7.53 8.69 3.68
N ARG A 12 8.56 9.52 3.92
CA ARG A 12 8.48 10.99 3.80
C ARG A 12 8.68 11.46 2.36
N GLN A 13 9.04 10.55 1.44
CA GLN A 13 9.23 10.85 0.02
C GLN A 13 7.90 10.78 -0.74
N ARG A 14 6.98 11.68 -0.36
CA ARG A 14 5.73 11.95 -1.10
C ARG A 14 6.06 12.79 -2.32
N ASP A 15 6.66 12.14 -3.32
CA ASP A 15 7.05 12.78 -4.57
C ASP A 15 6.85 11.85 -5.78
N LYS A 16 6.64 12.46 -6.95
CA LYS A 16 6.33 11.74 -8.19
C LYS A 16 7.41 10.74 -8.59
N ARG A 17 8.69 11.08 -8.42
CA ARG A 17 9.80 10.20 -8.81
C ARG A 17 9.81 8.92 -7.99
N THR A 18 9.60 9.03 -6.68
CA THR A 18 9.57 7.89 -5.77
C THR A 18 8.35 6.99 -6.03
N ILE A 19 7.17 7.60 -6.21
CA ILE A 19 5.95 6.87 -6.56
C ILE A 19 6.10 6.13 -7.88
N GLU A 20 6.59 6.79 -8.92
CA GLU A 20 6.81 6.18 -10.22
C GLU A 20 7.84 5.05 -10.17
N LYS A 21 8.94 5.22 -9.43
CA LYS A 21 9.94 4.16 -9.21
C LYS A 21 9.31 2.91 -8.58
N PHE A 22 8.44 3.09 -7.59
CA PHE A 22 7.72 2.01 -6.92
C PHE A 22 6.72 1.32 -7.87
N LEU A 23 5.89 2.09 -8.58
CA LEU A 23 4.91 1.55 -9.54
C LEU A 23 5.59 0.77 -10.67
N ASN A 24 6.64 1.31 -11.29
CA ASN A 24 7.41 0.64 -12.33
C ASN A 24 8.03 -0.69 -11.85
N TYR A 25 8.34 -0.78 -10.55
CA TYR A 25 8.90 -2.01 -10.00
C TYR A 25 7.85 -3.11 -9.82
N PHE A 26 6.61 -2.79 -9.44
CA PHE A 26 5.59 -3.82 -9.11
C PHE A 26 4.48 -4.00 -10.15
N SER A 27 4.43 -3.14 -11.18
CA SER A 27 3.41 -3.19 -12.24
C SER A 27 4.02 -3.09 -13.64
N ILE A 28 3.14 -3.23 -14.64
CA ILE A 28 3.37 -2.79 -16.01
C ILE A 28 2.80 -1.37 -16.11
N ARG A 29 3.62 -0.35 -15.84
CA ARG A 29 3.20 1.02 -15.53
C ARG A 29 2.28 1.65 -16.59
N GLU A 30 2.57 1.43 -17.86
CA GLU A 30 1.79 1.96 -18.99
C GLU A 30 0.38 1.36 -19.08
N LYS A 31 0.18 0.15 -18.53
CA LYS A 31 -1.11 -0.55 -18.55
C LYS A 31 -2.00 -0.23 -17.36
N ILE A 32 -1.45 0.40 -16.32
CA ILE A 32 -2.20 0.85 -15.13
C ILE A 32 -2.55 2.35 -15.18
N GLU A 33 -2.34 3.01 -16.32
CA GLU A 33 -2.60 4.45 -16.43
C GLU A 33 -4.09 4.78 -16.52
N ASN A 34 -4.89 4.02 -17.28
CA ASN A 34 -6.31 4.31 -17.45
C ASN A 34 -7.09 4.03 -16.17
N ARG A 35 -7.82 5.03 -15.68
CA ARG A 35 -8.68 4.96 -14.50
C ARG A 35 -10.05 5.60 -14.72
N GLU A 36 -10.49 5.72 -15.96
CA GLU A 36 -11.84 6.22 -16.29
C GLU A 36 -12.92 5.51 -15.46
N GLY A 37 -13.85 6.31 -14.91
CA GLY A 37 -14.94 5.82 -14.08
C GLY A 37 -14.55 5.50 -12.63
N GLN A 38 -13.33 5.85 -12.20
CA GLN A 38 -12.91 5.78 -10.80
C GLN A 38 -12.87 7.16 -10.16
N GLU A 39 -12.88 7.18 -8.83
CA GLU A 39 -12.89 8.40 -8.02
C GLU A 39 -11.89 8.30 -6.88
N ILE A 40 -11.34 9.43 -6.47
CA ILE A 40 -10.65 9.58 -5.19
C ILE A 40 -11.69 9.92 -4.14
N ALA A 41 -11.80 9.08 -3.12
CA ALA A 41 -12.61 9.31 -1.94
C ALA A 41 -11.73 9.83 -0.80
N VAL A 42 -11.94 11.07 -0.38
CA VAL A 42 -11.35 11.61 0.84
C VAL A 42 -12.46 11.67 1.87
N TYR A 43 -12.32 10.90 2.94
CA TYR A 43 -13.30 10.89 4.02
C TYR A 43 -13.07 12.04 4.99
N LYS A 44 -14.14 12.47 5.65
CA LYS A 44 -14.07 13.48 6.70
C LYS A 44 -13.12 13.01 7.81
N ASN A 45 -12.21 13.88 8.23
CA ASN A 45 -11.32 13.63 9.34
C ASN A 45 -11.23 14.86 10.25
N GLU A 46 -11.70 14.72 11.49
CA GLU A 46 -11.77 15.82 12.46
C GLU A 46 -10.38 16.23 12.99
N LYS A 47 -9.48 15.25 13.20
CA LYS A 47 -8.09 15.49 13.66
C LYS A 47 -7.35 16.44 12.72
N TYR A 48 -7.63 16.33 11.42
CA TYR A 48 -6.98 17.12 10.37
C TYR A 48 -7.87 18.18 9.74
N ASN A 49 -9.07 18.42 10.29
CA ASN A 49 -10.06 19.38 9.78
C ASN A 49 -10.29 19.25 8.26
N THR A 50 -10.44 18.00 7.80
CA THR A 50 -10.66 17.66 6.39
C THR A 50 -12.13 17.28 6.20
N GLU A 51 -12.77 17.89 5.21
CA GLU A 51 -14.14 17.55 4.82
C GLU A 51 -14.17 16.41 3.80
N GLU A 52 -15.28 15.71 3.76
CA GLU A 52 -15.48 14.63 2.78
C GLU A 52 -15.57 15.19 1.35
N THR A 53 -14.88 14.56 0.41
CA THR A 53 -14.94 14.92 -1.00
C THR A 53 -14.73 13.70 -1.91
N TRP A 54 -15.33 13.77 -3.09
CA TRP A 54 -15.24 12.77 -4.16
C TRP A 54 -14.74 13.47 -5.41
N THR A 55 -13.60 13.01 -5.93
CA THR A 55 -12.95 13.60 -7.10
C THR A 55 -12.87 12.56 -8.21
N ALA A 56 -13.63 12.77 -9.29
CA ALA A 56 -13.53 11.92 -10.47
C ALA A 56 -12.13 12.03 -11.10
N ILE A 57 -11.59 10.88 -11.50
CA ILE A 57 -10.30 10.76 -12.18
C ILE A 57 -10.42 9.87 -13.40
N SER A 58 -9.56 10.12 -14.38
CA SER A 58 -9.45 9.37 -15.62
C SER A 58 -8.10 8.67 -15.74
N THR A 59 -7.09 9.11 -14.97
CA THR A 59 -5.75 8.53 -15.03
C THR A 59 -5.12 8.31 -13.66
N LEU A 60 -4.18 7.37 -13.59
CA LEU A 60 -3.35 7.19 -12.40
C LEU A 60 -2.44 8.41 -12.17
N THR A 61 -2.02 9.10 -13.24
CA THR A 61 -1.28 10.36 -13.12
C THR A 61 -2.09 11.40 -12.35
N GLU A 62 -3.39 11.54 -12.60
CA GLU A 62 -4.27 12.44 -11.86
C GLU A 62 -4.37 12.06 -10.38
N VAL A 63 -4.41 10.77 -10.05
CA VAL A 63 -4.38 10.31 -8.65
C VAL A 63 -3.10 10.74 -7.94
N ILE A 64 -1.96 10.54 -8.61
CA ILE A 64 -0.65 10.92 -8.07
C ILE A 64 -0.59 12.44 -7.90
N ASP A 65 -0.91 13.20 -8.94
CA ASP A 65 -0.82 14.66 -8.90
C ASP A 65 -1.78 15.25 -7.85
N PHE A 66 -3.01 14.74 -7.73
CA PHE A 66 -3.95 15.12 -6.66
C PHE A 66 -3.36 14.86 -5.27
N GLY A 67 -2.76 13.68 -5.06
CA GLY A 67 -2.10 13.34 -3.81
C GLY A 67 -0.87 14.20 -3.52
N LEU A 68 -0.13 14.67 -4.52
CA LEU A 68 1.02 15.55 -4.31
C LEU A 68 0.62 17.00 -3.98
N GLU A 69 -0.44 17.49 -4.61
CA GLU A 69 -0.95 18.86 -4.44
C GLU A 69 -1.72 19.04 -3.12
N ASN A 70 -2.47 18.03 -2.69
CA ASN A 70 -3.33 18.10 -1.51
C ASN A 70 -2.70 17.40 -0.29
N LYS A 71 -1.65 18.00 0.28
CA LYS A 71 -0.83 17.37 1.33
C LYS A 71 -1.56 16.96 2.60
N ASN A 72 -2.67 17.62 2.91
CA ASN A 72 -3.47 17.34 4.11
C ASN A 72 -4.65 16.41 3.83
N PHE A 73 -4.81 15.89 2.61
CA PHE A 73 -5.86 14.93 2.28
C PHE A 73 -5.32 13.52 2.42
N GLY A 74 -5.99 12.74 3.27
CA GLY A 74 -5.73 11.32 3.44
C GLY A 74 -6.66 10.47 2.59
N PHE A 75 -6.10 9.60 1.76
CA PHE A 75 -6.86 8.64 0.96
C PHE A 75 -5.98 7.46 0.50
N ALA A 76 -6.60 6.29 0.33
CA ALA A 76 -5.96 5.12 -0.23
C ALA A 76 -6.43 4.89 -1.66
N PHE A 77 -5.52 4.50 -2.55
CA PHE A 77 -5.83 4.08 -3.90
C PHE A 77 -5.26 2.68 -4.16
N TYR A 78 -6.12 1.76 -4.57
CA TYR A 78 -5.80 0.34 -4.74
C TYR A 78 -5.75 -0.02 -6.23
N ILE A 79 -4.68 -0.68 -6.66
CA ILE A 79 -4.44 -1.07 -8.04
C ILE A 79 -4.33 -2.59 -8.10
N GLY A 80 -5.30 -3.24 -8.75
CA GLY A 80 -5.40 -4.71 -8.85
C GLY A 80 -5.14 -5.28 -10.26
N ASP A 81 -4.89 -4.41 -11.25
CA ASP A 81 -4.74 -4.76 -12.66
C ASP A 81 -3.28 -4.62 -13.13
N ASN A 82 -2.89 -5.42 -14.13
CA ASN A 82 -1.60 -5.33 -14.82
C ASN A 82 -0.35 -5.30 -13.89
N LEU A 83 -0.41 -6.10 -12.82
CA LEU A 83 0.64 -6.24 -11.82
C LEU A 83 1.68 -7.28 -12.23
N LYS A 84 2.88 -7.21 -11.66
CA LYS A 84 3.91 -8.25 -11.82
C LYS A 84 3.52 -9.53 -11.08
N GLU A 85 4.17 -10.63 -11.45
CA GLU A 85 3.79 -11.97 -10.99
C GLU A 85 3.72 -12.12 -9.46
N GLY A 86 2.58 -12.63 -9.01
CA GLY A 86 2.28 -12.90 -7.61
C GLY A 86 2.20 -11.65 -6.73
N ILE A 87 1.93 -10.48 -7.33
CA ILE A 87 1.41 -9.29 -6.66
C ILE A 87 -0.11 -9.30 -6.84
N ASN A 88 -0.86 -9.04 -5.77
CA ASN A 88 -2.32 -9.01 -5.80
C ASN A 88 -2.87 -7.59 -5.86
N HIS A 89 -2.30 -6.69 -5.07
CA HIS A 89 -2.62 -5.26 -5.13
C HIS A 89 -1.38 -4.43 -4.91
N ILE A 90 -1.34 -3.26 -5.55
CA ILE A 90 -0.52 -2.13 -5.14
C ILE A 90 -1.42 -1.14 -4.41
N ILE A 91 -0.92 -0.56 -3.32
CA ILE A 91 -1.64 0.39 -2.49
C ILE A 91 -0.81 1.67 -2.41
N LEU A 92 -1.41 2.79 -2.76
CA LEU A 92 -0.86 4.12 -2.52
C LEU A 92 -1.74 4.80 -1.48
N LYS A 93 -1.23 4.97 -0.26
CA LYS A 93 -1.94 5.68 0.81
C LYS A 93 -1.27 7.01 1.05
N PHE A 94 -1.92 8.08 0.60
CA PHE A 94 -1.56 9.43 0.99
C PHE A 94 -2.11 9.66 2.40
N THR A 95 -1.27 10.08 3.33
CA THR A 95 -1.66 10.27 4.73
C THR A 95 -2.02 11.73 4.98
N PHE A 96 -2.83 11.98 6.02
CA PHE A 96 -3.24 13.34 6.39
C PHE A 96 -2.07 14.19 6.91
N ASP A 97 -1.02 13.56 7.42
CA ASP A 97 0.18 14.22 7.96
C ASP A 97 1.28 14.47 6.91
N GLY A 98 0.92 14.45 5.61
CA GLY A 98 1.81 14.83 4.51
C GLY A 98 2.81 13.76 4.07
N LYS A 99 2.66 12.52 4.55
CA LYS A 99 3.49 11.37 4.16
C LYS A 99 2.77 10.50 3.12
N ILE A 100 3.41 9.39 2.77
CA ILE A 100 2.83 8.35 1.92
C ILE A 100 3.21 6.98 2.46
N ILE A 101 2.25 6.06 2.47
CA ILE A 101 2.45 4.64 2.71
C ILE A 101 2.38 3.93 1.35
N PHE A 102 3.44 3.21 1.04
CA PHE A 102 3.51 2.32 -0.12
C PHE A 102 3.17 0.91 0.32
N GLY A 103 2.14 0.33 -0.27
CA GLY A 103 1.66 -1.00 0.09
C GLY A 103 1.66 -1.98 -1.06
N ILE A 104 1.89 -3.25 -0.73
CA ILE A 104 1.77 -4.39 -1.62
C ILE A 104 0.98 -5.49 -0.90
N SER A 105 -0.05 -6.02 -1.55
CA SER A 105 -0.74 -7.21 -1.06
C SER A 105 -0.27 -8.44 -1.83
N VAL A 106 -0.02 -9.54 -1.12
CA VAL A 106 0.21 -10.87 -1.70
C VAL A 106 -0.61 -11.90 -0.97
N LYS A 107 -1.11 -12.93 -1.68
CA LYS A 107 -1.83 -14.03 -1.03
C LYS A 107 -0.98 -14.66 0.06
N GLU A 108 -1.54 -14.87 1.24
CA GLU A 108 -0.89 -15.52 2.37
C GLU A 108 -0.40 -16.90 1.97
N ASN A 109 -1.25 -17.65 1.29
CA ASN A 109 -0.96 -19.01 0.88
C ASN A 109 -1.14 -19.17 -0.65
N LYS A 110 -0.27 -19.98 -1.25
CA LYS A 110 -0.43 -20.49 -2.62
C LYS A 110 -0.50 -22.01 -2.61
N ILE A 111 -1.17 -22.58 -3.60
CA ILE A 111 -1.15 -24.03 -3.84
C ILE A 111 -0.05 -24.30 -4.87
N ASP A 112 0.86 -25.22 -4.58
CA ASP A 112 1.87 -25.66 -5.53
C ASP A 112 1.31 -26.66 -6.57
N ASP A 113 2.12 -27.04 -7.56
CA ASP A 113 1.73 -27.98 -8.61
C ASP A 113 1.36 -29.38 -8.07
N ASN A 114 1.75 -29.69 -6.83
CA ASN A 114 1.45 -30.95 -6.14
C ASN A 114 0.23 -30.83 -5.21
N GLY A 115 -0.44 -29.67 -5.15
CA GLY A 115 -1.61 -29.44 -4.31
C GLY A 115 -1.28 -29.03 -2.86
N ASN A 116 -0.01 -28.78 -2.52
CA ASN A 116 0.39 -28.39 -1.16
C ASN A 116 0.18 -26.89 -0.93
N LEU A 117 -0.27 -26.55 0.27
CA LEU A 117 -0.37 -25.17 0.73
C LEU A 117 1.02 -24.65 1.14
N ILE A 118 1.48 -23.59 0.49
CA ILE A 118 2.75 -22.92 0.77
C ILE A 118 2.45 -21.51 1.30
N ASP A 119 2.96 -21.22 2.50
CA ASP A 119 2.96 -19.88 3.09
C ASP A 119 3.95 -18.97 2.35
N ASN A 120 3.48 -17.80 1.92
CA ASN A 120 4.26 -16.80 1.21
C ASN A 120 4.94 -15.77 2.14
N TYR A 121 5.04 -16.00 3.45
CA TYR A 121 5.67 -15.05 4.37
C TYR A 121 7.12 -14.70 3.98
N GLY A 122 7.89 -15.67 3.48
CA GLY A 122 9.22 -15.40 2.93
C GLY A 122 9.21 -14.39 1.77
N LYS A 123 8.22 -14.48 0.89
CA LYS A 123 8.00 -13.50 -0.19
C LYS A 123 7.57 -12.14 0.36
N ALA A 124 6.73 -12.11 1.40
CA ALA A 124 6.32 -10.87 2.07
C ALA A 124 7.54 -10.13 2.65
N LEU A 125 8.48 -10.84 3.28
CA LEU A 125 9.74 -10.26 3.77
C LEU A 125 10.65 -9.71 2.65
N GLU A 126 10.71 -10.40 1.50
CA GLU A 126 11.46 -9.91 0.34
C GLU A 126 10.84 -8.63 -0.23
N ILE A 127 9.51 -8.59 -0.31
CA ILE A 127 8.76 -7.42 -0.74
C ILE A 127 8.99 -6.28 0.24
N GLU A 128 8.89 -6.51 1.55
CA GLU A 128 9.10 -5.48 2.59
C GLU A 128 10.45 -4.77 2.42
N LYS A 129 11.53 -5.54 2.27
CA LYS A 129 12.87 -5.01 1.99
C LYS A 129 12.89 -4.19 0.71
N LYS A 130 12.22 -4.68 -0.34
CA LYS A 130 12.16 -4.01 -1.63
C LYS A 130 11.37 -2.70 -1.55
N ILE A 131 10.27 -2.65 -0.81
CA ILE A 131 9.54 -1.40 -0.56
C ILE A 131 10.51 -0.40 0.07
N ALA A 132 11.15 -0.75 1.20
CA ALA A 132 12.08 0.13 1.89
C ALA A 132 13.20 0.69 0.97
N GLU A 133 13.81 -0.16 0.14
CA GLU A 133 14.84 0.25 -0.83
C GLU A 133 14.33 1.18 -1.94
N LEU A 134 13.11 0.96 -2.42
CA LEU A 134 12.56 1.74 -3.52
C LEU A 134 12.11 3.12 -3.04
N THR A 135 11.51 3.19 -1.87
CA THR A 135 10.74 4.33 -1.37
C THR A 135 11.47 5.13 -0.28
N ASN A 136 12.62 4.64 0.19
CA ASN A 136 13.30 5.11 1.38
C ASN A 136 12.35 5.18 2.59
N SER A 137 11.50 4.17 2.72
CA SER A 137 10.59 4.08 3.86
C SER A 137 11.38 4.06 5.17
N THR A 138 10.94 4.88 6.13
CA THR A 138 11.57 4.96 7.45
C THR A 138 11.10 3.84 8.38
N LYS A 139 9.94 3.25 8.06
CA LYS A 139 9.28 2.20 8.84
C LYS A 139 8.55 1.27 7.89
N THR A 140 8.51 -0.03 8.22
CA THR A 140 7.77 -1.04 7.46
C THR A 140 6.98 -1.95 8.39
N SER A 141 5.94 -2.60 7.85
CA SER A 141 5.13 -3.57 8.57
C SER A 141 4.55 -4.60 7.60
N ILE A 142 4.42 -5.85 8.06
CA ILE A 142 3.64 -6.90 7.37
C ILE A 142 2.41 -7.16 8.23
N GLN A 143 1.24 -6.96 7.64
CA GLN A 143 -0.06 -7.00 8.29
C GLN A 143 -0.96 -8.05 7.62
N PHE A 144 -2.01 -8.49 8.30
CA PHE A 144 -2.92 -9.52 7.81
C PHE A 144 -4.29 -8.92 7.49
N GLU A 145 -4.59 -8.73 6.19
CA GLU A 145 -5.85 -8.14 5.69
C GLU A 145 -6.27 -6.85 6.44
N TYR A 146 -5.36 -5.88 6.51
CA TYR A 146 -5.56 -4.67 7.31
C TYR A 146 -5.33 -3.42 6.48
N ALA A 147 -6.21 -2.43 6.65
CA ALA A 147 -6.14 -1.17 5.90
C ALA A 147 -4.90 -0.35 6.29
N PRO A 148 -4.29 0.40 5.35
CA PRO A 148 -3.15 1.24 5.69
C PRO A 148 -3.59 2.41 6.57
N SER A 149 -2.77 2.74 7.57
CA SER A 149 -3.03 3.77 8.58
C SER A 149 -3.21 5.17 7.98
N ASP A 150 -3.94 6.06 8.66
CA ASP A 150 -4.26 7.40 8.17
C ASP A 150 -3.12 8.42 8.37
N ASP A 151 -2.22 8.16 9.32
CA ASP A 151 -1.06 8.99 9.66
C ASP A 151 0.10 8.17 10.27
N GLU A 152 1.24 8.82 10.55
CA GLU A 152 2.42 8.16 11.15
C GLU A 152 2.18 7.65 12.58
N GLU A 153 1.33 8.32 13.37
CA GLU A 153 1.07 7.93 14.76
C GLU A 153 0.28 6.61 14.80
N GLU A 154 -0.75 6.49 13.97
CA GLU A 154 -1.47 5.23 13.77
C GLU A 154 -0.56 4.14 13.22
N PHE A 155 0.31 4.47 12.26
CA PHE A 155 1.25 3.50 11.69
C PHE A 155 2.21 2.94 12.74
N ASP A 156 2.65 3.76 13.70
CA ASP A 156 3.50 3.31 14.82
C ASP A 156 2.78 2.31 15.73
N ASN A 157 1.51 2.57 16.05
CA ASN A 157 0.69 1.65 16.83
C ASN A 157 0.47 0.32 16.10
N ASP A 158 0.21 0.39 14.79
CA ASP A 158 0.03 -0.80 13.95
C ASP A 158 1.30 -1.64 13.88
N ILE A 159 2.49 -1.04 13.76
CA ILE A 159 3.77 -1.79 13.75
C ILE A 159 3.92 -2.61 15.03
N GLU A 160 3.64 -2.02 16.20
CA GLU A 160 3.80 -2.70 17.48
C GLU A 160 2.84 -3.90 17.58
N MET A 161 1.57 -3.68 17.25
CA MET A 161 0.55 -4.73 17.23
C MET A 161 0.95 -5.88 16.29
N TRP A 162 1.30 -5.57 15.04
CA TRP A 162 1.58 -6.58 14.03
C TRP A 162 2.91 -7.30 14.22
N ARG A 163 3.92 -6.65 14.82
CA ARG A 163 5.16 -7.33 15.22
C ARG A 163 4.87 -8.46 16.20
N ASN A 164 4.06 -8.20 17.22
CA ASN A 164 3.68 -9.21 18.22
C ASN A 164 2.93 -10.38 17.55
N MET A 165 1.97 -10.09 16.65
CA MET A 165 1.22 -11.13 15.94
C MET A 165 2.09 -11.98 15.00
N ASN A 166 3.04 -11.36 14.29
CA ASN A 166 3.97 -12.06 13.41
C ASN A 166 4.90 -12.99 14.22
N GLU A 167 5.42 -12.54 15.36
CA GLU A 167 6.24 -13.37 16.24
C GLU A 167 5.48 -14.59 16.79
N GLU A 168 4.20 -14.44 17.10
CA GLU A 168 3.35 -15.56 17.51
C GLU A 168 3.09 -16.54 16.38
N LYS A 169 2.88 -16.05 15.15
CA LYS A 169 2.66 -16.90 13.98
C LYS A 169 3.89 -17.74 13.65
N LEU A 170 5.09 -17.14 13.73
CA LEU A 170 6.36 -17.82 13.44
C LEU A 170 6.80 -18.86 14.47
N LYS A 171 6.15 -18.90 15.65
CA LYS A 171 6.40 -19.93 16.68
C LYS A 171 5.63 -21.23 16.45
N LYS A 172 4.67 -21.24 15.52
CA LYS A 172 3.83 -22.40 15.18
C LYS A 172 4.41 -23.18 14.01
#